data_AF-A0AA44EPH4-F1
#
_entry.id   AF-A0AA44EPH4-F1
#
_cell.length_a   1.000
_cell.length_b   1.000
_cell.length_c   1.000
_cell.angle_alpha   90.00
_cell.angle_beta   90.00
_cell.angle_gamma   90.00
#
_symmetry.space_group_name_H-M   'P 1'
#
loop_
_entity.id
_entity.type
_entity.pdbx_description
1 polymer ?
#
loop_
_entity_poly.entity_id
_entity_poly.type
_entity_poly.pdbx_seq_one_letter_code
_entity_poly.pdbx_strand_id
1 'polypeptide(L)'
;MAHRTMHWAVLVLCLVQVPTAWAIKRTHMAHLLLKPRPFDLFLHQVHAWSGWTILALVLLQLGFRFVWGRPGPVEGMSRFERFLASVMHFALYVVLIVLPLTGTIAMYVTFRIARLHSLLSWMLLALVVLHVAAALWHHFWRRDDVLRRMLQRRR
;
A
#
# COMPACT_ATOMS: atom_id res chain seq x y z
N MET A 1 -8.99 0.56 18.00
CA MET A 1 -7.59 1.05 17.94
C MET A 1 -6.76 0.25 16.94
N ALA A 2 -6.84 -1.10 16.96
CA ALA A 2 -6.10 -1.99 16.06
C ALA A 2 -6.16 -1.61 14.57
N HIS A 3 -7.35 -1.36 13.99
CA HIS A 3 -7.48 -1.03 12.56
C HIS A 3 -6.66 0.20 12.12
N ARG A 4 -6.53 1.23 12.98
CA ARG A 4 -5.73 2.42 12.67
C ARG A 4 -4.23 2.12 12.70
N THR A 5 -3.78 1.39 13.73
CA THR A 5 -2.38 0.97 13.84
C THR A 5 -1.98 0.17 12.62
N MET A 6 -2.83 -0.76 12.18
CA MET A 6 -2.59 -1.56 10.98
C MET A 6 -2.55 -0.72 9.70
N HIS A 7 -3.46 0.24 9.56
CA HIS A 7 -3.44 1.17 8.43
C HIS A 7 -2.12 1.96 8.36
N TRP A 8 -1.69 2.55 9.49
CA TRP A 8 -0.42 3.29 9.55
C TRP A 8 0.79 2.38 9.32
N ALA A 9 0.77 1.14 9.82
CA ALA A 9 1.81 0.15 9.55
C ALA A 9 1.90 -0.16 8.05
N VAL A 10 0.76 -0.37 7.36
CA VAL A 10 0.74 -0.57 5.90
C VAL A 10 1.32 0.63 5.17
N LEU A 11 0.98 1.86 5.55
CA LEU A 11 1.57 3.06 4.93
C LEU A 11 3.09 3.08 5.07
N VAL A 12 3.61 2.83 6.27
CA VAL A 12 5.07 2.80 6.52
C VAL A 12 5.73 1.70 5.70
N LEU A 13 5.15 0.50 5.65
CA LEU A 13 5.67 -0.59 4.83
C LEU A 13 5.64 -0.23 3.34
N CYS A 14 4.59 0.42 2.84
CA CYS A 14 4.54 0.92 1.45
C CYS A 14 5.65 1.95 1.16
N LEU A 15 6.02 2.80 2.12
CA LEU A 15 7.16 3.71 1.96
C LEU A 15 8.49 2.96 1.89
N VAL A 16 8.66 1.88 2.66
CA VAL A 16 9.82 0.98 2.59
C VAL A 16 9.90 0.25 1.25
N GLN A 17 8.76 -0.04 0.60
CA GLN A 17 8.71 -0.69 -0.70
C GLN A 17 9.39 0.13 -1.80
N VAL A 18 9.33 1.46 -1.75
CA VAL A 18 9.89 2.35 -2.81
C VAL A 18 11.41 2.18 -2.97
N PRO A 19 12.26 2.37 -1.93
CA PRO A 19 13.71 2.19 -2.07
C PRO A 19 14.11 0.73 -2.32
N THR A 20 13.34 -0.23 -1.76
CA THR A 20 13.64 -1.66 -1.91
C THR A 20 13.27 -2.19 -3.30
N ALA A 21 12.27 -1.62 -3.98
CA ALA A 21 11.93 -1.96 -5.36
C ALA A 21 13.09 -1.67 -6.34
N TRP A 22 13.85 -0.57 -6.13
CA TRP A 22 15.04 -0.31 -6.93
C TRP A 22 16.15 -1.34 -6.72
N ALA A 23 16.23 -1.96 -5.54
CA ALA A 23 17.17 -3.04 -5.28
C ALA A 23 16.84 -4.30 -6.09
N ILE A 24 15.55 -4.62 -6.28
CA ILE A 24 15.12 -5.75 -7.13
C ILE A 24 15.71 -5.63 -8.54
N LYS A 25 15.67 -4.42 -9.13
CA LYS A 25 16.27 -4.19 -10.45
C LYS A 25 17.78 -4.39 -10.43
N ARG A 26 18.48 -3.90 -9.40
CA ARG A 26 19.94 -4.05 -9.29
C ARG A 26 20.38 -5.50 -9.12
N THR A 27 19.65 -6.31 -8.36
CA THR A 27 19.98 -7.72 -8.16
C THR A 27 19.74 -8.55 -9.43
N HIS A 28 18.72 -8.22 -10.23
CA HIS A 28 18.37 -8.98 -11.44
C HIS A 28 19.07 -8.51 -12.72
N MET A 29 19.56 -7.26 -12.76
CA MET A 29 20.38 -6.73 -13.86
C MET A 29 21.88 -7.04 -13.66
N ALA A 30 22.25 -7.64 -12.53
CA ALA A 30 23.60 -8.10 -12.27
C ALA A 30 23.86 -9.39 -13.07
N HIS A 31 24.43 -9.25 -14.26
CA HIS A 31 24.69 -10.36 -15.17
C HIS A 31 26.18 -10.78 -15.16
N LEU A 32 26.41 -12.09 -15.35
CA LEU A 32 27.67 -12.76 -15.70
C LEU A 32 28.82 -12.65 -14.68
N LEU A 33 29.41 -11.47 -14.48
CA LEU A 33 30.65 -11.29 -13.70
C LEU A 33 30.48 -10.35 -12.49
N LEU A 34 29.35 -9.63 -12.43
CA LEU A 34 29.06 -8.71 -11.34
C LEU A 34 28.09 -9.38 -10.38
N LYS A 35 28.57 -9.76 -9.18
CA LYS A 35 27.68 -10.21 -8.09
C LYS A 35 26.95 -9.00 -7.50
N PRO A 36 25.65 -9.11 -7.16
CA PRO A 36 24.95 -8.06 -6.43
C PRO A 36 25.65 -7.74 -5.12
N ARG A 37 25.61 -6.48 -4.69
CA ARG A 37 26.16 -6.08 -3.38
C ARG A 37 25.36 -6.77 -2.27
N PRO A 38 25.99 -7.18 -1.16
CA PRO A 38 25.27 -7.80 -0.03
C PRO A 38 24.08 -6.95 0.47
N PHE A 39 24.23 -5.62 0.45
CA PHE A 39 23.16 -4.70 0.80
C PHE A 39 21.95 -4.76 -0.15
N ASP A 40 22.17 -4.96 -1.46
CA ASP A 40 21.07 -5.11 -2.42
C ASP A 40 20.32 -6.42 -2.23
N LEU A 41 21.02 -7.50 -1.83
CA LEU A 41 20.39 -8.77 -1.45
C LEU A 41 19.56 -8.62 -0.17
N PHE A 42 20.06 -7.87 0.82
CA PHE A 42 19.27 -7.55 2.02
C PHE A 42 18.01 -6.77 1.66
N LEU A 43 18.12 -5.69 0.86
CA LEU A 43 16.97 -4.91 0.42
C LEU A 43 15.97 -5.73 -0.41
N HIS A 44 16.45 -6.69 -1.22
CA HIS A 44 15.60 -7.64 -1.94
C HIS A 44 14.76 -8.48 -0.97
N GLN A 45 15.38 -9.01 0.10
CA GLN A 45 14.66 -9.76 1.13
C GLN A 45 13.67 -8.87 1.89
N VAL A 46 14.05 -7.64 2.23
CA VAL A 46 13.14 -6.67 2.85
C VAL A 46 11.94 -6.41 1.95
N HIS A 47 12.13 -6.22 0.65
CA HIS A 47 11.04 -6.04 -0.32
C HIS A 47 10.04 -7.20 -0.29
N ALA A 48 10.55 -8.44 -0.39
CA ALA A 48 9.73 -9.64 -0.42
C ALA A 48 8.95 -9.85 0.89
N TRP A 49 9.63 -9.82 2.04
CA TRP A 49 9.01 -10.06 3.34
C TRP A 49 8.05 -8.95 3.75
N SER A 50 8.38 -7.68 3.49
CA SER A 50 7.45 -6.58 3.77
C SER A 50 6.25 -6.60 2.81
N GLY A 51 6.39 -7.10 1.59
CA GLY A 51 5.27 -7.29 0.64
C GLY A 51 4.25 -8.31 1.16
N TRP A 52 4.71 -9.46 1.65
CA TRP A 52 3.86 -10.46 2.30
C TRP A 52 3.24 -9.95 3.61
N THR A 53 3.97 -9.14 4.38
CA THR A 53 3.47 -8.51 5.60
C THR A 53 2.34 -7.53 5.27
N ILE A 54 2.48 -6.71 4.22
CA ILE A 54 1.41 -5.82 3.73
C ILE A 54 0.18 -6.64 3.37
N LEU A 55 0.31 -7.73 2.60
CA LEU A 55 -0.81 -8.59 2.23
C LEU A 55 -1.54 -9.12 3.47
N ALA A 56 -0.80 -9.67 4.44
CA ALA A 56 -1.38 -10.20 5.67
C ALA A 56 -2.14 -9.12 6.45
N LEU A 57 -1.56 -7.92 6.62
CA LEU A 57 -2.21 -6.81 7.31
C LEU A 57 -3.44 -6.29 6.57
N VAL A 58 -3.41 -6.27 5.24
CA VAL A 58 -4.55 -5.84 4.42
C VAL A 58 -5.69 -6.84 4.50
N LEU A 59 -5.42 -8.14 4.43
CA LEU A 59 -6.42 -9.19 4.62
C LEU A 59 -7.03 -9.14 6.03
N LEU A 60 -6.19 -8.95 7.06
CA LEU A 60 -6.67 -8.82 8.44
C LEU A 60 -7.50 -7.54 8.64
N GLN A 61 -7.11 -6.41 8.04
CA GLN A 61 -7.93 -5.18 8.04
C GLN A 61 -9.29 -5.41 7.37
N LEU A 62 -9.31 -6.11 6.24
CA LEU A 62 -10.53 -6.41 5.53
C LEU A 62 -11.43 -7.34 6.34
N GLY A 63 -10.87 -8.38 6.96
CA GLY A 63 -11.58 -9.26 7.90
C GLY A 63 -12.17 -8.47 9.08
N PHE A 64 -11.40 -7.57 9.68
CA PHE A 64 -11.88 -6.72 10.78
C PHE A 64 -13.01 -5.80 10.33
N ARG A 65 -12.91 -5.25 9.12
CA ARG A 65 -13.96 -4.42 8.52
C ARG A 65 -15.24 -5.21 8.23
N PHE A 66 -15.14 -6.49 7.88
CA PHE A 66 -16.31 -7.35 7.70
C PHE A 66 -16.98 -7.72 9.03
N VAL A 67 -16.20 -8.01 10.07
CA VAL A 67 -16.72 -8.42 11.38
C VAL A 67 -17.29 -7.25 12.19
N TRP A 68 -16.59 -6.12 12.24
CA TRP A 68 -16.95 -4.97 13.08
C TRP A 68 -17.48 -3.75 12.30
N GLY A 69 -17.56 -3.85 10.98
CA GLY A 69 -18.00 -2.75 10.13
C GLY A 69 -16.97 -1.63 9.99
N ARG A 70 -17.38 -0.55 9.32
CA ARG A 70 -16.58 0.67 9.11
C ARG A 70 -17.19 1.82 9.90
N PRO A 71 -16.38 2.77 10.42
CA PRO A 71 -16.90 4.02 10.95
C PRO A 71 -17.81 4.72 9.93
N GLY A 72 -18.88 5.33 10.41
CA GLY A 72 -19.77 6.13 9.56
C GLY A 72 -19.02 7.27 8.86
N PRO A 73 -19.55 7.80 7.73
CA PRO A 73 -18.99 8.95 7.04
C PRO A 73 -18.76 10.15 7.98
N VAL A 74 -17.88 11.07 7.59
CA VAL A 74 -17.76 12.36 8.30
C VAL A 74 -19.03 13.18 8.07
N GLU A 75 -19.46 13.93 9.07
CA GLU A 75 -20.64 14.80 8.98
C GLU A 75 -20.46 15.83 7.85
N GLY A 76 -21.54 16.14 7.12
CA GLY A 76 -21.48 17.05 5.98
C GLY A 76 -20.87 16.48 4.69
N MET A 77 -20.49 15.20 4.66
CA MET A 77 -19.94 14.57 3.45
C MET A 77 -21.02 14.34 2.37
N SER A 78 -20.79 14.85 1.16
CA SER A 78 -21.70 14.70 0.04
C SER A 78 -21.78 13.24 -0.42
N ARG A 79 -22.81 12.89 -1.20
CA ARG A 79 -22.91 11.54 -1.80
C ARG A 79 -21.75 11.24 -2.75
N PHE A 80 -21.31 12.25 -3.50
CA PHE A 80 -20.24 12.12 -4.48
C PHE A 80 -18.88 11.87 -3.81
N GLU A 81 -18.56 12.59 -2.74
CA GLU A 81 -17.31 12.38 -2.00
C GLU A 81 -17.25 11.01 -1.33
N ARG A 82 -18.39 10.53 -0.80
CA ARG A 82 -18.48 9.16 -0.27
C ARG A 82 -18.24 8.12 -1.34
N PHE A 83 -18.78 8.33 -2.53
CA PHE A 83 -18.56 7.45 -3.67
C PHE A 83 -17.08 7.44 -4.08
N LEU A 84 -16.47 8.61 -4.30
CA LEU A 84 -15.05 8.72 -4.65
C LEU A 84 -14.14 8.11 -3.60
N ALA A 85 -14.40 8.36 -2.31
CA ALA A 85 -13.68 7.72 -1.22
C ALA A 85 -13.83 6.20 -1.27
N SER A 86 -15.03 5.67 -1.52
CA SER A 86 -15.25 4.24 -1.63
C SER A 86 -14.49 3.61 -2.81
N VAL A 87 -14.50 4.27 -3.97
CA VAL A 87 -13.76 3.82 -5.17
C VAL A 87 -12.26 3.85 -4.92
N MET A 88 -11.73 4.92 -4.33
CA MET A 88 -10.32 5.03 -3.97
C MET A 88 -9.87 3.91 -3.03
N HIS A 89 -10.61 3.67 -1.94
CA HIS A 89 -10.27 2.59 -1.02
C HIS A 89 -10.37 1.21 -1.68
N PHE A 90 -11.40 0.98 -2.51
CA PHE A 90 -11.54 -0.27 -3.25
C PHE A 90 -10.34 -0.51 -4.18
N ALA A 91 -9.95 0.50 -4.97
CA ALA A 91 -8.79 0.44 -5.84
C ALA A 91 -7.50 0.14 -5.05
N LEU A 92 -7.26 0.83 -3.93
CA LEU A 92 -6.12 0.58 -3.06
C LEU A 92 -6.11 -0.86 -2.53
N TYR A 93 -7.24 -1.39 -2.07
CA TYR A 93 -7.33 -2.77 -1.59
C TYR A 93 -6.98 -3.77 -2.69
N VAL A 94 -7.57 -3.63 -3.88
CA VAL A 94 -7.31 -4.52 -5.01
C VAL A 94 -5.82 -4.50 -5.35
N VAL A 95 -5.22 -3.32 -5.47
CA VAL A 95 -3.81 -3.18 -5.84
C VAL A 95 -2.88 -3.72 -4.77
N LEU A 96 -3.14 -3.44 -3.49
CA LEU A 96 -2.33 -3.92 -2.36
C LEU A 96 -2.40 -5.45 -2.19
N ILE A 97 -3.48 -6.09 -2.64
CA ILE A 97 -3.60 -7.55 -2.65
C ILE A 97 -2.91 -8.15 -3.86
N VAL A 98 -3.12 -7.58 -5.06
CA VAL A 98 -2.59 -8.14 -6.31
C VAL A 98 -1.07 -7.95 -6.44
N LEU A 99 -0.50 -6.88 -5.87
CA LEU A 99 0.92 -6.59 -5.99
C LEU A 99 1.84 -7.69 -5.39
N PRO A 100 1.69 -8.09 -4.13
CA PRO A 100 2.54 -9.14 -3.55
C PRO A 100 2.40 -10.49 -4.27
N LEU A 101 1.20 -10.80 -4.76
CA LEU A 101 0.94 -12.02 -5.53
C LEU A 101 1.66 -11.98 -6.89
N THR A 102 1.51 -10.89 -7.63
CA THR A 102 2.20 -10.73 -8.93
C THR A 102 3.72 -10.69 -8.77
N GLY A 103 4.26 -10.11 -7.68
CA GLY A 103 5.69 -10.11 -7.38
C GLY A 103 6.23 -11.52 -7.10
N THR A 104 5.49 -12.30 -6.31
CA THR A 104 5.82 -13.71 -6.03
C THR A 104 5.79 -14.55 -7.30
N ILE A 105 4.75 -14.40 -8.13
CA ILE A 105 4.65 -15.10 -9.42
C ILE A 105 5.80 -14.70 -10.34
N ALA A 106 6.15 -13.41 -10.41
CA ALA A 106 7.25 -12.93 -11.22
C ALA A 106 8.60 -13.55 -10.81
N MET A 107 8.81 -13.76 -9.51
CA MET A 107 10.07 -14.27 -8.96
C MET A 107 10.19 -15.79 -9.06
N TYR A 108 9.13 -16.53 -8.75
CA TYR A 108 9.20 -17.99 -8.56
C TYR A 108 8.57 -18.80 -9.68
N VAL A 109 7.73 -18.18 -10.52
CA VAL A 109 6.96 -18.89 -11.56
C VAL A 109 7.33 -18.42 -12.95
N THR A 110 7.16 -17.13 -13.25
CA THR A 110 7.47 -16.59 -14.58
C THR A 110 7.75 -15.09 -14.58
N PHE A 111 8.94 -14.72 -15.04
CA PHE A 111 9.39 -13.33 -15.13
C PHE A 111 8.53 -12.47 -16.07
N ARG A 112 7.69 -13.08 -16.93
CA ARG A 112 6.76 -12.36 -17.83
C ARG A 112 5.80 -11.44 -17.07
N ILE A 113 5.47 -11.78 -15.83
CA ILE A 113 4.58 -10.98 -14.96
C ILE A 113 5.29 -9.78 -14.33
N ALA A 114 6.63 -9.70 -14.38
CA ALA A 114 7.39 -8.59 -13.81
C ALA A 114 6.97 -7.22 -14.36
N ARG A 115 6.59 -7.15 -15.65
CA ARG A 115 6.07 -5.92 -16.27
C ARG A 115 4.74 -5.48 -15.64
N LEU A 116 3.83 -6.43 -15.40
CA LEU A 116 2.56 -6.16 -14.74
C LEU A 116 2.78 -5.70 -13.31
N HIS A 117 3.65 -6.38 -12.55
CA HIS A 117 4.00 -5.99 -11.18
C HIS A 117 4.58 -4.56 -11.13
N SER A 118 5.48 -4.22 -12.06
CA SER A 118 6.04 -2.87 -12.14
C SER A 118 4.97 -1.82 -12.48
N LEU A 119 4.07 -2.10 -13.42
CA LEU A 119 2.96 -1.19 -13.75
C LEU A 119 2.04 -0.96 -12.56
N LEU A 120 1.65 -2.03 -11.87
CA LEU A 120 0.82 -1.98 -10.66
C LEU A 120 1.51 -1.19 -9.54
N SER A 121 2.85 -1.25 -9.45
CA SER A 121 3.61 -0.53 -8.43
C SER A 121 3.55 1.00 -8.66
N TRP A 122 3.71 1.44 -9.91
CA TRP A 122 3.52 2.84 -10.29
C TRP A 122 2.08 3.30 -10.08
N MET A 123 1.10 2.45 -10.39
CA MET A 123 -0.31 2.71 -10.14
C MET A 123 -0.59 2.86 -8.63
N LEU A 124 -0.04 1.98 -7.79
CA LEU A 124 -0.16 2.09 -6.34
C LEU A 124 0.42 3.43 -5.85
N LEU A 125 1.62 3.79 -6.31
CA LEU A 125 2.25 5.06 -5.92
C LEU A 125 1.35 6.25 -6.26
N ALA A 126 0.79 6.28 -7.47
CA ALA A 126 -0.13 7.34 -7.89
C ALA A 126 -1.41 7.38 -7.03
N LEU A 127 -2.01 6.22 -6.74
CA LEU A 127 -3.20 6.11 -5.90
C LEU A 127 -2.92 6.55 -4.46
N VAL A 128 -1.78 6.18 -3.89
CA VAL A 128 -1.37 6.60 -2.54
C VAL A 128 -1.15 8.10 -2.48
N VAL A 129 -0.45 8.68 -3.46
CA VAL A 129 -0.26 10.13 -3.55
C VAL A 129 -1.61 10.85 -3.64
N LEU A 130 -2.51 10.38 -4.50
CA LEU A 130 -3.85 10.96 -4.65
C LEU A 130 -4.67 10.82 -3.36
N HIS A 131 -4.59 9.67 -2.69
CA HIS A 131 -5.26 9.42 -1.42
C HIS A 131 -4.75 10.35 -0.31
N VAL A 132 -3.44 10.50 -0.17
CA VAL A 132 -2.82 11.41 0.81
C VAL A 132 -3.17 12.86 0.49
N ALA A 133 -3.07 13.27 -0.79
CA ALA A 133 -3.45 14.61 -1.22
C ALA A 133 -4.92 14.92 -0.90
N ALA A 134 -5.83 13.98 -1.14
CA ALA A 134 -7.23 14.12 -0.75
C ALA A 134 -7.39 14.26 0.77
N ALA A 135 -6.72 13.41 1.57
CA ALA A 135 -6.77 13.52 3.03
C ALA A 135 -6.26 14.89 3.54
N LEU A 136 -5.20 15.42 2.94
CA LEU A 136 -4.67 16.75 3.25
C LEU A 136 -5.60 17.87 2.80
N TRP A 137 -6.22 17.76 1.62
CA TRP A 137 -7.23 18.70 1.14
C TRP A 137 -8.43 18.78 2.09
N HIS A 138 -8.93 17.62 2.51
CA HIS A 138 -9.98 17.49 3.51
C HIS A 138 -9.59 18.14 4.84
N HIS A 139 -8.33 17.99 5.25
CA HIS A 139 -7.83 18.58 6.49
C HIS A 139 -7.64 20.10 6.44
N PHE A 140 -6.99 20.62 5.39
CA PHE A 140 -6.61 22.03 5.31
C PHE A 140 -7.70 22.92 4.73
N TRP A 141 -8.36 22.47 3.65
CA TRP A 141 -9.34 23.27 2.92
C TRP A 141 -10.75 23.04 3.43
N ARG A 142 -11.15 21.77 3.52
CA ARG A 142 -12.49 21.41 4.00
C ARG A 142 -12.62 21.48 5.53
N ARG A 143 -11.48 21.42 6.24
CA ARG A 143 -11.37 21.48 7.70
C ARG A 143 -12.26 20.46 8.40
N ASP A 144 -12.32 19.24 7.86
CA ASP A 144 -13.10 18.15 8.43
C ASP A 144 -12.25 17.18 9.26
N ASP A 145 -12.95 16.24 9.91
CA ASP A 145 -12.32 15.27 10.80
C ASP A 145 -11.77 14.02 10.09
N VAL A 146 -11.68 13.97 8.75
CA VAL A 146 -11.21 12.77 8.02
C VAL A 146 -9.84 12.33 8.52
N LEU A 147 -8.85 13.23 8.50
CA LEU A 147 -7.50 12.92 8.96
C LEU A 147 -7.44 12.74 10.50
N ARG A 148 -8.19 13.56 11.24
CA ARG A 148 -8.22 13.52 12.72
C ARG A 148 -8.73 12.17 13.24
N ARG A 149 -9.73 11.56 12.59
CA ARG A 149 -10.25 10.21 12.91
C ARG A 149 -9.19 9.12 12.78
N MET A 150 -8.19 9.32 11.91
CA MET A 150 -7.06 8.40 11.69
C MET A 150 -5.90 8.64 12.66
N LEU A 151 -5.71 9.87 13.13
CA LEU A 151 -4.63 10.24 14.07
C LEU A 151 -5.01 10.03 15.54
N GLN A 152 -6.25 10.32 15.93
CA GLN A 152 -6.65 10.34 17.34
C GLN A 152 -6.89 8.93 17.90
N ARG A 153 -6.09 8.54 18.88
CA ARG A 153 -6.42 7.46 19.83
C ARG A 153 -7.52 8.03 20.73
N ARG A 154 -8.78 7.57 20.59
CA ARG A 154 -9.88 7.96 21.50
C ARG A 154 -9.35 7.82 22.93
N ARG A 155 -9.27 8.94 23.66
CA ARG A 155 -9.25 8.93 25.13
C ARG A 155 -10.67 8.72 25.59
#